data_AF-A0A9D0DH15-F1
#
_entry.id   AF-A0A9D0DH15-F1
#
_cell.length_a   1.000
_cell.length_b   1.000
_cell.length_c   1.000
_cell.angle_alpha   90.00
_cell.angle_beta   90.00
_cell.angle_gamma   90.00
#
_symmetry.space_group_name_H-M   'P 1'
#
loop_
_entity.id
_entity.type
_entity.pdbx_description
1 polymer ?
#
loop_
_entity_poly.entity_id
_entity_poly.type
_entity_poly.pdbx_seq_one_letter_code
_entity_poly.pdbx_strand_id
1 'polypeptide(L)' 'MKLSGDQAALILGASQDGEIIVDVAGSDLDGLPGALCQAIAVKLMEDENFQAELMGIVENMER' A
#
# COMPACT_ATOMS: atom_id res chain seq x y z
N MET A 1 -5.28 13.33 -6.51
CA MET A 1 -5.57 13.96 -5.20
C MET A 1 -4.42 14.90 -4.86
N LYS A 2 -4.67 15.99 -4.12
CA LYS A 2 -3.57 16.85 -3.62
C LYS A 2 -3.39 16.57 -2.12
N LEU A 3 -2.26 15.99 -1.75
CA LEU A 3 -1.90 15.67 -0.36
C LEU A 3 -1.25 16.90 0.30
N SER A 4 -1.52 17.13 1.59
CA SER A 4 -0.82 18.14 2.40
C SER A 4 0.56 17.66 2.86
N GLY A 5 1.35 18.56 3.47
CA GLY A 5 2.72 18.30 3.92
C GLY A 5 2.88 17.18 4.94
N ASP A 6 1.80 16.90 5.67
CA ASP A 6 1.67 15.87 6.71
C ASP A 6 0.92 14.63 6.24
N GLN A 7 0.72 14.48 4.92
CA GLN A 7 -0.02 13.38 4.34
C GLN A 7 0.83 12.61 3.33
N ALA A 8 0.68 11.29 3.40
CA ALA A 8 1.13 10.36 2.38
C ALA A 8 -0.01 9.39 2.07
N ALA A 9 0.04 8.76 0.91
CA ALA A 9 -0.92 7.78 0.46
C ALA A 9 -0.19 6.55 -0.08
N LEU A 10 -0.63 5.37 0.36
CA LEU A 10 -0.34 4.12 -0.30
C LEU A 10 -1.35 3.95 -1.45
N ILE A 11 -0.86 3.84 -2.67
CA ILE A 11 -1.66 3.69 -3.87
C ILE A 11 -1.53 2.23 -4.32
N LEU A 12 -2.66 1.53 -4.32
CA LEU A 12 -2.75 0.15 -4.79
C LEU A 12 -3.38 0.13 -6.18
N GLY A 13 -2.72 -0.51 -7.12
CA GLY A 13 -3.23 -0.83 -8.44
C GLY A 13 -3.17 -2.33 -8.70
N ALA A 14 -3.77 -2.76 -9.80
CA ALA A 14 -3.61 -4.11 -10.32
C ALA A 14 -3.13 -4.03 -11.77
N SER A 15 -2.16 -4.86 -12.13
CA SER A 15 -1.74 -5.04 -13.51
C SER A 15 -2.82 -5.79 -14.31
N GLN A 16 -2.66 -5.88 -15.63
CA GLN A 16 -3.57 -6.67 -16.47
C GLN A 16 -3.52 -8.17 -16.16
N ASP A 17 -2.42 -8.64 -15.57
CA ASP A 17 -2.22 -10.02 -15.15
C ASP A 17 -2.71 -10.28 -13.71
N GLY A 18 -3.29 -9.27 -13.06
CA GLY A 18 -3.81 -9.35 -11.70
C GLY A 18 -2.76 -9.20 -10.60
N GLU A 19 -1.53 -8.81 -10.94
CA GLU A 19 -0.49 -8.54 -9.96
C GLU A 19 -0.75 -7.20 -9.25
N ILE A 20 -0.54 -7.17 -7.93
CA ILE A 20 -0.69 -5.96 -7.13
C ILE A 20 0.48 -5.02 -7.41
N ILE A 21 0.17 -3.79 -7.80
CA ILE A 21 1.12 -2.69 -7.96
C ILE A 21 1.00 -1.80 -6.73
N VAL A 22 2.12 -1.44 -6.12
CA VAL A 22 2.16 -0.62 -4.92
C VAL A 22 3.02 0.62 -5.18
N ASP A 23 2.41 1.79 -4.99
CA ASP A 23 3.07 3.09 -5.09
C ASP A 23 2.88 3.89 -3.81
N VAL A 24 3.80 4.81 -3.52
CA VAL A 24 3.68 5.76 -2.41
C VAL A 24 3.69 7.18 -2.97
N ALA A 25 2.65 7.95 -2.65
CA ALA A 25 2.57 9.36 -2.98
C ALA A 25 2.62 10.20 -1.70
N GLY A 26 3.37 11.30 -1.74
CA GLY A 26 3.48 12.22 -0.61
C GLY A 26 4.25 13.47 -1.03
N SER A 27 4.09 14.54 -0.25
CA SER A 27 4.86 15.77 -0.46
C SER A 27 6.16 15.81 0.36
N ASP A 28 6.22 15.02 1.43
CA ASP A 28 7.44 14.65 2.16
C ASP A 28 7.40 13.13 2.43
N LEU A 29 8.28 12.39 1.76
CA LEU A 29 8.36 10.92 1.87
C LEU A 29 9.28 10.47 3.01
N ASP A 30 10.14 11.35 3.50
CA ASP A 30 11.05 11.09 4.62
C ASP A 30 10.39 11.37 5.97
N GLY A 31 9.32 12.18 5.97
CA GLY A 31 8.43 12.38 7.11
C GLY A 31 7.68 11.11 7.53
N LEU A 32 7.22 11.08 8.78
CA LEU A 32 6.59 9.89 9.40
C LEU A 32 5.49 9.23 8.54
N PRO A 33 4.53 9.96 7.94
CA PRO A 33 3.50 9.36 7.10
C PRO A 33 4.07 8.68 5.85
N GLY A 34 5.07 9.31 5.21
CA GLY A 34 5.77 8.78 4.05
C GLY A 34 6.55 7.52 4.38
N ALA A 35 7.35 7.57 5.45
CA ALA A 35 8.10 6.42 5.95
C ALA A 35 7.19 5.24 6.33
N LEU A 36 6.03 5.51 6.93
CA LEU A 36 5.06 4.47 7.25
C LEU A 36 4.44 3.85 5.99
N CYS A 37 4.06 4.65 4.99
CA CYS A 37 3.57 4.13 3.72
C CYS A 37 4.62 3.28 3.01
N GLN A 38 5.90 3.69 3.02
CA GLN A 38 7.00 2.89 2.47
C GLN A 38 7.17 1.57 3.22
N ALA A 39 7.16 1.58 4.55
CA ALA A 39 7.27 0.35 5.35
C ALA A 39 6.13 -0.63 5.07
N ILE A 40 4.90 -0.13 4.93
CA ILE A 40 3.75 -0.95 4.55
C ILE A 40 3.90 -1.48 3.13
N ALA A 41 4.37 -0.66 2.18
CA ALA A 41 4.60 -1.08 0.80
C ALA A 41 5.62 -2.23 0.73
N VAL A 42 6.75 -2.09 1.43
CA VAL A 42 7.78 -3.15 1.53
C VAL A 42 7.18 -4.41 2.14
N LYS A 43 6.45 -4.28 3.26
CA LYS A 43 5.82 -5.43 3.92
C LYS A 43 4.83 -6.14 3.00
N LEU A 44 4.05 -5.40 2.21
CA LEU A 44 3.07 -5.94 1.28
C LEU A 44 3.73 -6.67 0.09
N MET A 45 4.89 -6.19 -0.37
CA MET A 45 5.60 -6.78 -1.52
C MET A 45 6.51 -7.95 -1.15
N GLU A 46 7.09 -7.94 0.06
CA GLU A 46 8.14 -8.90 0.45
C GLU A 46 7.68 -9.95 1.47
N ASP A 47 6.53 -9.77 2.12
CA ASP A 47 5.98 -10.72 3.09
C ASP A 47 4.73 -11.42 2.55
N GLU A 48 4.93 -12.61 1.99
CA GLU A 48 3.86 -13.45 1.43
C GLU A 48 2.78 -13.79 2.47
N ASN A 49 3.14 -13.96 3.75
CA ASN A 49 2.15 -14.26 4.80
C ASN A 49 1.25 -13.06 5.05
N PHE A 50 1.84 -11.86 5.13
CA PHE A 50 1.09 -10.62 5.29
C PHE A 50 0.18 -10.36 4.10
N GLN A 51 0.67 -10.60 2.87
CA GLN A 51 -0.14 -10.48 1.65
C GLN A 51 -1.30 -11.47 1.66
N ALA A 52 -1.05 -12.74 2.01
CA ALA A 52 -2.09 -13.78 2.07
C ALA A 52 -3.16 -13.46 3.13
N GLU A 53 -2.76 -12.94 4.29
CA GLU A 53 -3.70 -12.51 5.34
C GLU A 53 -4.62 -11.40 4.85
N LEU A 54 -4.06 -10.37 4.18
CA LEU A 54 -4.84 -9.27 3.62
C LEU A 54 -5.81 -9.74 2.53
N MET A 55 -5.36 -10.62 1.62
CA MET A 55 -6.24 -11.19 0.60
C MET A 55 -7.39 -11.99 1.21
N GLY A 56 -7.11 -12.79 2.25
CA GLY A 56 -8.15 -13.52 2.98
C GLY A 56 -9.16 -12.58 3.67
N ILE A 57 -8.72 -11.43 4.17
CA ILE A 57 -9.62 -10.40 4.72
C ILE A 57 -10.51 -9.82 3.63
N VAL A 58 -9.94 -9.46 2.47
CA VAL A 58 -10.67 -8.89 1.33
C VAL A 58 -11.72 -9.86 0.78
N GLU A 59 -11.36 -11.13 0.55
CA GLU A 59 -12.29 -12.16 0.09
C GLU A 59 -13.47 -12.39 1.05
N ASN A 60 -13.25 -12.17 2.35
CA ASN A 60 -14.31 -12.25 3.35
C ASN A 60 -15.21 -11.00 3.36
N MET A 61 -14.74 -9.85 2.87
CA MET A 61 -15.53 -8.62 2.76
C MET A 61 -16.42 -8.59 1.51
N GLU A 62 -16.06 -9.32 0.46
CA GLU A 62 -16.85 -9.43 -0.78
C GLU A 62 -17.98 -10.48 -0.71
N ARG A 63 -18.14 -11.15 0.43
CA ARG A 63 -19.16 -12.19 0.68
C ARG A 63 -20.44 -11.66 1.31
#